data_AF-A0A8T3L5S2-F1
#
_entry.id   AF-A0A8T3L5S2-F1
#
_cell.length_a   1.000
_cell.length_b   1.000
_cell.length_c   1.000
_cell.angle_alpha   90.00
_cell.angle_beta   90.00
_cell.angle_gamma   90.00
#
_symmetry.space_group_name_H-M   'P 1'
#
loop_
_entity.id
_entity.type
_entity.pdbx_description
1 polymer ?
#
loop_
_entity_poly.entity_id
_entity_poly.type
_entity_poly.pdbx_seq_one_letter_code
_entity_poly.pdbx_strand_id
1 'polypeptide(L)'
;MFVSLKERRGVFYTIAALIVGCSSLFFSAALSAADGVVNPASVTHQMWRKIRLGELKIEGDHDAVKALVLQGNIPITYDYIATLMRTPNAFGNGPACIVCHSSNDPSRSYRGLDLSSCEGILRGSTETPARPEWHLL
;
A
#
# COMPACT_ATOMS: atom_id res chain seq x y z
N MET A 1 -12.79 54.93 49.60
CA MET A 1 -12.18 56.28 49.63
C MET A 1 -10.73 56.17 49.16
N PHE A 2 -10.34 56.98 48.17
CA PHE A 2 -8.97 57.37 47.74
C PHE A 2 -7.98 56.24 47.35
N VAL A 3 -7.70 55.99 46.07
CA VAL A 3 -6.85 56.74 45.09
C VAL A 3 -5.34 56.62 45.35
N SER A 4 -4.71 55.87 44.44
CA SER A 4 -3.51 56.19 43.64
C SER A 4 -2.27 56.77 44.30
N LEU A 5 -1.15 56.08 44.08
CA LEU A 5 0.17 56.67 43.94
C LEU A 5 1.06 55.68 43.17
N LYS A 6 2.03 56.25 42.45
CA LYS A 6 3.23 55.59 41.90
C LYS A 6 3.08 55.06 40.46
N GLU A 7 3.83 55.48 39.46
CA GLU A 7 4.83 56.53 39.29
C GLU A 7 5.08 56.63 37.79
N ARG A 8 4.95 57.82 37.21
CA ARG A 8 5.39 58.10 35.84
C ARG A 8 6.85 58.53 35.87
N ARG A 9 7.51 58.32 34.73
CA ARG A 9 8.76 58.94 34.25
C ARG A 9 10.00 58.21 34.76
N GLY A 10 10.89 57.69 33.93
CA GLY A 10 11.19 58.04 32.55
C GLY A 10 12.63 58.53 32.47
N VAL A 11 13.57 57.60 32.38
CA VAL A 11 14.97 57.72 31.93
C VAL A 11 15.33 56.25 31.69
N PHE A 12 15.57 55.74 30.48
CA PHE A 12 16.77 55.82 29.67
C PHE A 12 16.33 55.43 28.25
N TYR A 13 16.19 56.37 27.32
CA TYR A 13 17.21 56.68 26.31
C TYR A 13 17.95 55.46 25.75
N THR A 14 17.86 55.34 24.42
CA THR A 14 18.67 54.50 23.51
C THR A 14 18.42 53.00 23.69
N ILE A 15 17.75 52.30 22.77
CA ILE A 15 18.23 51.99 21.42
C ILE A 15 17.00 51.80 20.53
N ALA A 16 16.75 52.76 19.64
CA ALA A 16 15.88 52.57 18.49
C ALA A 16 16.77 52.22 17.31
N ALA A 17 16.83 50.93 16.96
CA ALA A 17 17.04 50.44 15.59
C ALA A 17 17.04 48.90 15.62
N LEU A 18 16.36 48.30 14.64
CA LEU A 18 16.38 46.86 14.30
C LEU A 18 15.53 45.90 15.15
N ILE A 19 14.22 46.14 15.23
CA ILE A 19 13.24 45.03 15.18
C ILE A 19 12.11 45.45 14.22
N VAL A 20 12.44 45.51 12.93
CA VAL A 20 11.44 45.60 11.87
C VAL A 20 10.96 44.18 11.58
N GLY A 21 9.69 43.92 11.90
CA GLY A 21 8.82 43.04 11.13
C GLY A 21 9.08 41.53 11.24
N CYS A 22 8.67 40.90 12.35
CA CYS A 22 8.35 39.47 12.33
C CYS A 22 7.45 39.08 13.51
N SER A 23 6.24 39.62 13.61
CA SER A 23 5.31 39.23 14.71
C SER A 23 3.84 39.13 14.30
N SER A 24 3.54 39.07 13.01
CA SER A 24 2.16 38.91 12.52
C SER A 24 2.09 37.86 11.40
N LEU A 25 2.61 36.67 11.68
CA LEU A 25 2.42 35.47 10.85
C LEU A 25 2.17 34.25 11.75
N PHE A 26 1.12 34.29 12.57
CA PHE A 26 0.59 33.11 13.25
C PHE A 26 -0.93 33.06 13.09
N PHE A 27 -1.40 33.02 11.84
CA PHE A 27 -2.77 32.64 11.52
C PHE A 27 -2.84 32.06 10.11
N SER A 28 -2.35 30.83 9.93
CA SER A 28 -2.72 29.89 8.85
C SER A 28 -1.97 28.58 9.02
N ALA A 29 -2.40 27.76 9.97
CA ALA A 29 -2.32 26.30 9.83
C ALA A 29 -3.76 25.86 9.58
N ALA A 30 -4.18 25.91 8.32
CA ALA A 30 -4.28 24.71 7.51
C ALA A 30 -5.27 23.72 8.13
N LEU A 31 -6.54 24.03 7.89
CA LEU A 31 -7.62 23.08 7.78
C LEU A 31 -7.24 22.02 6.71
N SER A 32 -6.56 20.95 7.11
CA SER A 32 -6.41 19.72 6.33
C SER A 32 -6.12 18.56 7.26
N ALA A 33 -7.14 18.22 8.04
CA ALA A 33 -7.30 16.88 8.60
C ALA A 33 -8.79 16.51 8.53
N ALA A 34 -9.42 16.81 7.40
CA ALA A 34 -10.43 15.88 6.91
C ALA A 34 -9.62 14.82 6.16
N ASP A 35 -9.09 13.84 6.91
CA ASP A 35 -8.75 12.56 6.32
C ASP A 35 -9.98 12.15 5.54
N GLY A 36 -9.86 12.21 4.22
CA GLY A 36 -10.88 11.76 3.32
C GLY A 36 -11.08 10.29 3.62
N VAL A 37 -12.06 9.96 4.45
CA VAL A 37 -12.76 8.70 4.39
C VAL A 37 -13.42 8.72 3.01
N VAL A 38 -12.61 8.40 1.98
CA VAL A 38 -13.08 7.89 0.72
C VAL A 38 -13.87 6.68 1.17
N ASN A 39 -15.18 6.83 1.30
CA ASN A 39 -16.07 5.68 1.41
C ASN A 39 -15.90 5.02 0.04
N PRO A 40 -15.06 3.98 -0.09
CA PRO A 40 -14.75 3.48 -1.39
C PRO A 40 -16.05 2.82 -1.81
N ALA A 41 -16.74 3.45 -2.74
CA ALA A 41 -17.88 2.87 -3.43
C ALA A 41 -17.64 1.36 -3.58
N SER A 42 -18.63 0.54 -3.25
CA SER A 42 -18.48 -0.92 -3.39
C SER A 42 -17.93 -1.27 -4.77
N VAL A 43 -17.22 -2.39 -4.91
CA VAL A 43 -16.65 -2.82 -6.21
C VAL A 43 -17.74 -2.78 -7.30
N THR A 44 -18.97 -3.17 -6.96
CA THR A 44 -20.16 -3.05 -7.81
C THR A 44 -20.46 -1.61 -8.23
N HIS A 45 -20.45 -0.66 -7.29
CA HIS A 45 -20.70 0.74 -7.60
C HIS A 45 -19.59 1.35 -8.49
N GLN A 46 -18.33 1.01 -8.23
CA GLN A 46 -17.21 1.45 -9.06
C GLN A 46 -17.31 0.90 -10.48
N MET A 47 -17.62 -0.40 -10.62
CA MET A 47 -17.85 -1.03 -11.91
C MET A 47 -19.01 -0.37 -12.67
N TRP A 48 -20.16 -0.16 -12.02
CA TRP A 48 -21.32 0.49 -12.63
C TRP A 48 -20.99 1.90 -13.14
N ARG A 49 -20.24 2.68 -12.36
CA ARG A 49 -19.77 4.02 -12.77
C ARG A 49 -18.89 3.94 -14.02
N LYS A 50 -17.92 3.03 -14.08
CA LYS A 50 -17.04 2.85 -15.26
C LYS A 50 -17.81 2.48 -16.52
N ILE A 51 -18.86 1.65 -16.39
CA ILE A 51 -19.77 1.31 -17.50
C ILE A 51 -20.49 2.56 -17.99
N ARG A 52 -21.08 3.34 -17.08
CA ARG A 52 -21.84 4.56 -17.42
C ARG A 52 -20.98 5.63 -18.08
N LEU A 53 -19.70 5.69 -17.74
CA LEU A 53 -18.74 6.65 -18.29
C LEU A 53 -18.06 6.15 -19.59
N GLY A 54 -18.32 4.91 -20.02
CA GLY A 54 -17.63 4.31 -21.17
C GLY A 54 -16.14 4.03 -20.92
N GLU A 55 -15.71 4.01 -19.65
CA GLU A 55 -14.33 3.79 -19.22
C GLU A 55 -13.97 2.30 -19.13
N LEU A 56 -14.98 1.42 -19.09
CA LEU A 56 -14.76 -0.02 -19.08
C LEU A 56 -14.66 -0.56 -20.51
N LYS A 57 -13.44 -0.84 -20.96
CA LYS A 57 -13.15 -1.50 -22.25
C LYS A 57 -12.76 -2.95 -22.02
N ILE A 58 -13.57 -3.89 -22.51
CA ILE A 58 -13.31 -5.32 -22.48
C ILE A 58 -13.45 -5.82 -23.91
N GLU A 59 -12.32 -6.09 -24.57
CA GLU A 59 -12.27 -6.46 -25.99
C GLU A 59 -11.68 -7.86 -26.20
N GLY A 60 -10.76 -8.30 -25.33
CA GLY A 60 -10.22 -9.66 -25.30
C GLY A 60 -10.53 -10.43 -24.00
N ASP A 61 -10.36 -11.75 -24.06
CA ASP A 61 -10.70 -12.68 -22.96
C ASP A 61 -10.02 -12.32 -21.63
N HIS A 62 -8.80 -11.80 -21.66
CA HIS A 62 -8.01 -11.46 -20.47
C HIS A 62 -8.34 -10.07 -19.91
N ASP A 63 -9.06 -9.23 -20.66
CA ASP A 63 -9.27 -7.83 -20.29
C ASP A 63 -10.25 -7.69 -19.13
N ALA A 64 -11.15 -8.65 -18.92
CA ALA A 64 -11.97 -8.73 -17.72
C ALA A 64 -11.09 -8.84 -16.46
N VAL A 65 -10.05 -9.68 -16.48
CA VAL A 65 -9.11 -9.82 -15.35
C VAL A 65 -8.37 -8.52 -15.11
N LYS A 66 -7.84 -7.88 -16.17
CA LYS A 66 -7.12 -6.61 -16.04
C LYS A 66 -8.02 -5.50 -15.47
N ALA A 67 -9.21 -5.32 -16.04
CA ALA A 67 -10.06 -4.17 -15.76
C ALA A 67 -10.84 -4.31 -14.44
N LEU A 68 -11.25 -5.54 -14.08
CA LEU A 68 -12.09 -5.77 -12.91
C LEU A 68 -11.32 -6.27 -11.70
N VAL A 69 -10.29 -7.11 -11.90
CA VAL A 69 -9.52 -7.69 -10.80
C VAL A 69 -8.30 -6.83 -10.48
N LEU A 70 -7.40 -6.63 -11.45
CA LEU A 70 -6.12 -5.94 -11.22
C LEU A 70 -6.32 -4.44 -10.96
N GLN A 71 -7.04 -3.74 -11.83
CA GLN A 71 -7.36 -2.31 -11.62
C GLN A 71 -8.34 -2.08 -10.45
N GLY A 72 -9.13 -3.09 -10.09
CA GLY A 72 -10.03 -3.05 -8.94
C GLY A 72 -9.32 -3.28 -7.61
N ASN A 73 -8.03 -3.67 -7.64
CA ASN A 73 -7.26 -4.10 -6.47
C ASN A 73 -8.01 -5.11 -5.60
N ILE A 74 -8.71 -6.05 -6.25
CA ILE A 74 -9.47 -7.08 -5.55
C ILE A 74 -8.47 -8.03 -4.87
N PRO A 75 -8.55 -8.22 -3.55
CA PRO A 75 -7.63 -9.09 -2.85
C PRO A 75 -7.78 -10.54 -3.34
N ILE A 76 -6.66 -11.12 -3.78
CA ILE A 76 -6.59 -12.53 -4.16
C ILE A 76 -6.26 -13.34 -2.92
N THR A 77 -7.08 -14.34 -2.62
CA THR A 77 -6.90 -15.17 -1.44
C THR A 77 -5.76 -16.17 -1.65
N TYR A 78 -5.11 -16.55 -0.56
CA TYR A 78 -4.10 -17.60 -0.59
C TYR A 78 -4.68 -18.93 -1.11
N ASP A 79 -5.95 -19.25 -0.79
CA ASP A 79 -6.59 -20.48 -1.28
C ASP A 79 -6.62 -20.58 -2.81
N TYR A 80 -6.81 -19.45 -3.50
CA TYR A 80 -6.72 -19.41 -4.96
C TYR A 80 -5.30 -19.68 -5.43
N ILE A 81 -4.29 -19.04 -4.81
CA ILE A 81 -2.87 -19.28 -5.12
C ILE A 81 -2.50 -20.75 -4.88
N ALA A 82 -2.91 -21.30 -3.74
CA ALA A 82 -2.65 -22.68 -3.37
C ALA A 82 -3.35 -23.67 -4.32
N THR A 83 -4.51 -23.30 -4.86
CA THR A 83 -5.20 -24.08 -5.90
C THR A 83 -4.39 -24.08 -7.20
N LEU A 84 -3.88 -22.92 -7.65
CA LEU A 84 -3.07 -22.81 -8.85
C LEU A 84 -1.80 -23.67 -8.76
N MET A 85 -1.12 -23.70 -7.61
CA MET A 85 0.09 -24.52 -7.43
C MET A 85 -0.18 -26.02 -7.47
N ARG A 86 -1.40 -26.46 -7.14
CA ARG A 86 -1.82 -27.87 -7.12
C ARG A 86 -2.50 -28.34 -8.40
N THR A 87 -2.82 -27.43 -9.31
CA THR A 87 -3.62 -27.74 -10.50
C THR A 87 -2.70 -27.90 -11.72
N PRO A 88 -2.69 -29.07 -12.39
CA PRO A 88 -2.04 -29.21 -13.69
C PRO A 88 -2.64 -28.24 -14.70
N ASN A 89 -1.82 -27.77 -15.64
CA ASN A 89 -2.21 -26.81 -16.67
C ASN A 89 -2.61 -25.40 -16.19
N ALA A 90 -2.47 -25.06 -14.90
CA ALA A 90 -2.88 -23.76 -14.34
C ALA A 90 -2.19 -22.54 -15.00
N PHE A 91 -0.96 -22.73 -15.47
CA PHE A 91 -0.14 -21.70 -16.13
C PHE A 91 0.26 -22.09 -17.56
N GLY A 92 -0.53 -22.94 -18.21
CA GLY A 92 -0.21 -23.59 -19.49
C GLY A 92 0.14 -25.07 -19.32
N ASN A 93 0.21 -25.80 -20.43
CA ASN A 93 0.32 -27.27 -20.42
C ASN A 93 1.50 -27.78 -19.58
N GLY A 94 1.21 -28.62 -18.57
CA GLY A 94 2.24 -29.16 -17.69
C GLY A 94 1.69 -29.76 -16.38
N PRO A 95 2.54 -30.46 -15.61
CA PRO A 95 2.17 -30.99 -14.30
C PRO A 95 1.93 -29.87 -13.29
N ALA A 96 1.26 -30.19 -12.18
CA ALA A 96 1.12 -29.27 -11.06
C ALA A 96 2.49 -28.95 -10.43
N CYS A 97 2.70 -27.69 -10.02
CA CYS A 97 3.98 -27.21 -9.49
C CYS A 97 4.45 -28.03 -8.27
N ILE A 98 3.52 -28.38 -7.38
CA ILE A 98 3.84 -29.11 -6.13
C ILE A 98 4.34 -30.54 -6.37
N VAL A 99 4.20 -31.10 -7.58
CA VAL A 99 4.76 -32.42 -7.90
C VAL A 99 6.29 -32.41 -7.73
N CYS A 100 6.92 -31.30 -8.14
CA CYS A 100 8.37 -31.12 -8.06
C CYS A 100 8.81 -30.21 -6.91
N HIS A 101 7.90 -29.37 -6.40
CA HIS A 101 8.17 -28.32 -5.42
C HIS A 101 7.25 -28.40 -4.20
N SER A 102 7.49 -29.36 -3.30
CA SER A 102 6.61 -29.66 -2.15
C SER A 102 7.33 -29.76 -0.81
N SER A 103 8.62 -29.45 -0.76
CA SER A 103 9.40 -29.52 0.47
C SER A 103 10.57 -28.55 0.44
N ASN A 104 11.00 -28.09 1.61
CA ASN A 104 12.24 -27.35 1.75
C ASN A 104 13.48 -28.23 1.87
N ASP A 105 13.33 -29.55 1.80
CA ASP A 105 14.40 -30.53 1.69
C ASP A 105 14.85 -30.68 0.21
N PRO A 106 16.08 -30.24 -0.15
CA PRO A 106 16.57 -30.32 -1.52
C PRO A 106 16.71 -31.73 -2.08
N SER A 107 16.75 -32.77 -1.23
CA SER A 107 16.80 -34.16 -1.68
C SER A 107 15.46 -34.69 -2.19
N ARG A 108 14.36 -33.99 -1.85
CA ARG A 108 12.98 -34.39 -2.16
C ARG A 108 12.25 -33.39 -3.06
N SER A 109 12.79 -32.19 -3.19
CA SER A 109 12.17 -31.08 -3.88
C SER A 109 13.22 -30.29 -4.62
N TYR A 110 12.99 -30.04 -5.91
CA TYR A 110 13.96 -29.28 -6.70
C TYR A 110 14.18 -27.90 -6.08
N ARG A 111 15.46 -27.52 -5.92
CA ARG A 111 15.89 -26.27 -5.28
C ARG A 111 15.52 -26.14 -3.80
N GLY A 112 15.02 -27.20 -3.17
CA GLY A 112 14.42 -27.13 -1.84
C GLY A 112 13.29 -26.09 -1.76
N LEU A 113 12.54 -25.93 -2.87
CA LEU A 113 11.43 -24.99 -2.96
C LEU A 113 10.13 -25.71 -2.56
N ASP A 114 9.34 -25.10 -1.68
CA ASP A 114 8.03 -25.61 -1.29
C ASP A 114 6.93 -24.66 -1.79
N LEU A 115 6.18 -25.06 -2.81
CA LEU A 115 5.03 -24.31 -3.33
C LEU A 115 3.69 -24.85 -2.79
N SER A 116 3.72 -25.74 -1.81
CA SER A 116 2.54 -26.39 -1.23
C SER A 116 1.98 -25.69 0.01
N SER A 117 2.74 -24.74 0.57
CA SER A 117 2.40 -23.95 1.76
C SER A 117 2.69 -22.46 1.55
N CYS A 118 2.01 -21.59 2.31
CA CYS A 118 2.22 -20.13 2.23
C CYS A 118 3.64 -19.80 2.71
N GLU A 119 4.03 -20.42 3.82
CA GLU A 119 5.34 -20.30 4.44
C GLU A 119 6.45 -20.79 3.49
N GLY A 120 6.19 -21.87 2.74
CA GLY A 120 7.11 -22.41 1.74
C GLY A 120 7.35 -21.45 0.58
N ILE A 121 6.26 -20.91 0.00
CA ILE A 121 6.33 -19.95 -1.12
C ILE A 121 7.14 -18.74 -0.68
N LEU A 122 6.79 -18.18 0.48
CA LEU A 122 7.45 -17.01 1.03
C LEU A 122 8.92 -17.26 1.37
N ARG A 123 9.26 -18.46 1.88
CA ARG A 123 10.64 -18.84 2.17
C ARG A 123 11.51 -18.91 0.91
N GLY A 124 10.93 -19.28 -0.23
CA GLY A 124 11.65 -19.45 -1.49
C GLY A 124 12.54 -20.69 -1.52
N SER A 125 13.55 -20.67 -2.39
CA SER A 125 14.48 -21.80 -2.58
C SER A 125 15.53 -21.86 -1.48
N THR A 126 15.72 -23.04 -0.86
CA THR A 126 16.69 -23.26 0.23
C THR A 126 18.03 -23.84 -0.22
N GLU A 127 18.09 -24.44 -1.41
CA GLU A 127 19.34 -24.98 -1.96
C GLU A 127 20.25 -23.86 -2.48
N THR A 128 21.57 -23.98 -2.27
CA THR A 128 22.56 -22.98 -2.74
C THR A 128 22.52 -22.83 -4.28
N PRO A 129 22.59 -21.60 -4.83
CA PRO A 129 22.45 -20.33 -4.12
C PRO A 129 21.00 -20.14 -3.64
N ALA A 130 20.82 -20.02 -2.33
CA ALA A 130 19.51 -19.82 -1.73
C ALA A 130 19.01 -18.42 -2.13
N ARG A 131 17.72 -18.33 -2.46
CA ARG A 131 17.06 -17.08 -2.84
C ARG A 131 15.75 -16.97 -2.07
N PRO A 132 15.78 -16.34 -0.89
CA PRO A 132 14.55 -16.02 -0.18
C PRO A 132 13.79 -14.93 -0.96
N GLU A 133 12.48 -15.07 -1.07
CA GLU A 133 11.66 -14.15 -1.88
C GLU A 133 11.45 -12.78 -1.19
N TRP A 134 11.72 -12.68 0.11
CA TRP A 134 11.53 -11.48 0.93
C TRP A 134 12.53 -10.33 0.70
N HIS A 135 13.55 -10.48 -0.14
CA HIS A 135 14.55 -9.43 -0.33
C HIS A 135 14.12 -8.34 -1.33
N LEU A 136 12.87 -8.38 -1.80
CA LEU A 136 12.31 -7.46 -2.80
C LEU A 136 11.06 -6.69 -2.33
N LEU A 137 10.69 -6.79 -1.05
CA LEU A 137 9.59 -6.04 -0.43
C LEU A 137 10.11 -5.03 0.60
#